data_AF-A0A0P9YFG3-F1
#
_entry.id   AF-A0A0P9YFG3-F1
#
_cell.length_a   1.000
_cell.length_b   1.000
_cell.length_c   1.000
_cell.angle_alpha   90.00
_cell.angle_beta   90.00
_cell.angle_gamma   90.00
#
_symmetry.space_group_name_H-M   'P 1'
#
loop_
_entity.id
_entity.type
_entity.pdbx_description
1 polymer ?
#
loop_
_entity_poly.entity_id
_entity_poly.type
_entity_poly.pdbx_seq_one_letter_code
_entity_poly.pdbx_strand_id
1 'polypeptide(L)'
;MQSHNYVPGVSGWKMFSDGTLIIDGRVRAKLNPGADKSETPFAVDGDQVFLSQAFIDAGKLSLDWVVRTTTNAAGQTVFAGVGAGLGCMCEGGYTGTPGDKEEKAEVKIDFTGDASKVLDDLLGTISETDLSEGLKNFNIGDFLSGLKKDVVTRDEAHLTDRIKTLEACVAQLNSELGRLVVAISSLVSGSAKK
;
A
#
# COMPACT_ATOMS: atom_id res chain seq x y z
N MET A 1 -9.32 -23.62 49.67
CA MET A 1 -10.08 -24.65 50.42
C MET A 1 -9.12 -25.77 50.80
N GLN A 2 -9.32 -26.46 51.93
CA GLN A 2 -8.43 -27.56 52.32
C GLN A 2 -9.17 -28.68 53.06
N SER A 3 -8.60 -29.88 53.05
CA SER A 3 -9.07 -30.99 53.86
C SER A 3 -8.78 -30.76 55.34
N HIS A 4 -9.56 -31.40 56.20
CA HIS A 4 -9.43 -31.26 57.65
C HIS A 4 -8.10 -31.81 58.20
N ASN A 5 -7.47 -32.74 57.48
CA ASN A 5 -6.20 -33.38 57.82
C ASN A 5 -5.02 -32.88 56.96
N TYR A 6 -5.12 -31.68 56.41
CA TYR A 6 -4.07 -31.14 55.55
C TYR A 6 -2.80 -30.82 56.35
N VAL A 7 -1.70 -31.50 56.00
CA VAL A 7 -0.35 -31.23 56.49
C VAL A 7 0.56 -31.07 55.27
N PRO A 8 1.21 -29.90 55.09
CA PRO A 8 2.08 -29.65 53.93
C PRO A 8 3.15 -30.74 53.76
N GLY A 9 3.18 -31.38 52.60
CA GLY A 9 4.16 -32.42 52.27
C GLY A 9 3.88 -33.81 52.86
N VAL A 10 2.82 -33.99 53.65
CA VAL A 10 2.60 -35.23 54.42
C VAL A 10 1.24 -35.86 54.13
N SER A 11 0.14 -35.10 54.23
CA SER A 11 -1.21 -35.66 54.09
C SER A 11 -2.26 -34.64 53.66
N GLY A 12 -3.33 -35.14 53.06
CA GLY A 12 -4.52 -34.35 52.76
C GLY A 12 -4.38 -33.52 51.48
N TRP A 13 -5.35 -32.64 51.26
CA TRP A 13 -5.41 -31.82 50.05
C TRP A 13 -5.60 -30.34 50.36
N LYS A 14 -5.00 -29.49 49.54
CA LYS A 14 -5.21 -28.05 49.56
C LYS A 14 -5.40 -27.54 48.15
N MET A 15 -6.52 -26.85 47.97
CA MET A 15 -6.85 -26.10 46.78
C MET A 15 -6.53 -24.63 47.04
N PHE A 16 -5.57 -24.10 46.30
CA PHE A 16 -5.15 -22.71 46.34
C PHE A 16 -6.10 -21.85 45.52
N SER A 17 -6.14 -20.55 45.82
CA SER A 17 -6.99 -19.59 45.11
C SER A 17 -6.58 -19.38 43.66
N ASP A 18 -5.35 -19.74 43.29
CA ASP A 18 -4.83 -19.71 41.92
C ASP A 18 -5.27 -20.92 41.07
N GLY A 19 -6.12 -21.79 41.63
CA GLY A 19 -6.59 -22.99 40.94
C GLY A 19 -5.67 -24.22 41.07
N THR A 20 -4.58 -24.12 41.83
CA THR A 20 -3.68 -25.25 42.07
C THR A 20 -4.25 -26.20 43.13
N LEU A 21 -4.40 -27.48 42.77
CA LEU A 21 -4.74 -28.57 43.69
C LEU A 21 -3.48 -29.36 44.06
N ILE A 22 -3.13 -29.33 45.34
CA ILE A 22 -2.07 -30.16 45.92
C ILE A 22 -2.71 -31.31 46.70
N ILE A 23 -2.23 -32.54 46.47
CA ILE A 23 -2.58 -33.74 47.24
C ILE A 23 -1.27 -34.42 47.65
N ASP A 24 -1.12 -34.70 48.94
CA ASP A 24 0.08 -35.32 49.53
C ASP A 24 1.38 -34.60 49.13
N GLY A 25 1.35 -33.26 49.20
CA GLY A 25 2.50 -32.42 48.88
C GLY A 25 2.86 -32.29 47.39
N ARG A 26 2.14 -32.96 46.48
CA ARG A 26 2.38 -32.86 45.03
C ARG A 26 1.25 -32.14 44.32
N VAL A 27 1.59 -31.31 43.35
CA VAL A 27 0.62 -30.69 42.44
C VAL A 27 -0.02 -31.82 41.62
N ARG A 28 -1.35 -31.98 41.75
CA ARG A 28 -2.12 -33.00 41.02
C ARG A 28 -2.95 -32.42 39.89
N ALA A 29 -3.43 -31.19 40.06
CA ALA A 29 -4.13 -30.47 39.02
C ALA A 29 -3.83 -28.98 39.17
N LYS A 30 -3.80 -28.28 38.05
CA LYS A 30 -3.82 -26.83 38.01
C LYS A 30 -4.98 -26.46 37.11
N LEU A 31 -6.08 -26.06 37.74
CA LEU A 31 -7.13 -25.37 37.02
C LEU A 31 -6.54 -23.99 36.71
N ASN A 32 -6.01 -23.80 35.52
CA ASN A 32 -5.88 -22.43 35.03
C ASN A 32 -7.33 -21.91 35.01
N PRO A 33 -7.68 -20.84 35.75
CA PRO A 33 -8.85 -20.07 35.38
C PRO A 33 -8.52 -19.62 33.96
N GLY A 34 -9.04 -20.36 32.99
CA GLY A 34 -8.84 -20.05 31.59
C GLY A 34 -9.29 -18.62 31.45
N ALA A 35 -8.40 -17.79 30.90
CA ALA A 35 -8.71 -16.45 30.45
C ALA A 35 -10.16 -16.46 29.98
N ASP A 36 -11.01 -15.65 30.63
CA ASP A 36 -12.42 -15.55 30.31
C ASP A 36 -12.51 -15.54 28.79
N LYS A 37 -13.06 -16.63 28.24
CA LYS A 37 -13.38 -16.64 26.82
C LYS A 37 -14.45 -15.58 26.70
N SER A 38 -14.04 -14.38 26.29
CA SER A 38 -14.90 -13.24 26.02
C SER A 38 -16.18 -13.76 25.38
N GLU A 39 -17.30 -13.71 26.11
CA GLU A 39 -18.61 -14.13 25.62
C GLU A 39 -19.04 -13.30 24.40
N THR A 40 -18.51 -12.08 24.29
CA THR A 40 -18.77 -11.21 23.17
C THR A 40 -17.86 -11.58 21.99
N PRO A 41 -18.43 -11.96 20.83
CA PRO A 41 -17.66 -12.34 19.64
C PRO A 41 -16.87 -11.18 19.04
N PHE A 42 -17.29 -9.94 19.33
CA PHE A 42 -16.57 -8.72 19.05
C PHE A 42 -16.56 -7.85 20.32
N ALA A 43 -15.42 -7.30 20.69
CA ALA A 43 -15.31 -6.29 21.73
C ALA A 43 -14.45 -5.13 21.21
N VAL A 44 -14.79 -3.91 21.62
CA VAL A 44 -14.00 -2.71 21.32
C VAL A 44 -13.57 -2.11 22.65
N ASP A 45 -12.25 -2.00 22.84
CA ASP A 45 -11.66 -1.32 24.00
C ASP A 45 -10.67 -0.27 23.48
N GLY A 46 -11.00 1.00 23.72
CA GLY A 46 -10.32 2.14 23.07
C GLY A 46 -10.36 2.05 21.54
N ASP A 47 -9.19 2.10 20.92
CA ASP A 47 -9.00 1.99 19.47
C ASP A 47 -8.76 0.54 18.99
N GLN A 48 -8.86 -0.45 19.89
CA GLN A 48 -8.58 -1.85 19.59
C GLN A 48 -9.86 -2.68 19.50
N VAL A 49 -9.99 -3.45 18.42
CA VAL A 49 -11.09 -4.41 18.22
C VAL A 49 -10.58 -5.83 18.47
N PHE A 50 -11.27 -6.55 19.35
CA PHE A 50 -11.02 -7.94 19.71
C PHE A 50 -12.10 -8.83 19.06
N LEU A 51 -11.69 -9.87 18.33
CA LEU A 51 -12.61 -10.89 17.82
C LEU A 51 -12.24 -12.24 18.43
N SER A 52 -13.20 -12.90 19.09
CA SER A 52 -12.95 -14.19 19.74
C SER A 52 -12.91 -15.34 18.73
N GLN A 53 -13.67 -15.24 17.63
CA GLN A 53 -13.67 -16.21 16.54
C GLN A 53 -14.17 -15.56 15.23
N ALA A 54 -13.45 -15.79 14.13
CA ALA A 54 -13.88 -15.39 12.79
C ALA A 54 -13.55 -16.50 11.79
N PHE A 55 -14.48 -16.80 10.89
CA PHE A 55 -14.24 -17.68 9.75
C PHE A 55 -13.94 -16.78 8.55
N ILE A 56 -12.76 -16.93 7.96
CA ILE A 56 -12.37 -16.21 6.75
C ILE A 56 -12.39 -17.21 5.61
N ASP A 57 -13.28 -17.00 4.65
CA ASP A 57 -13.38 -17.86 3.48
C ASP A 57 -12.08 -17.75 2.65
N ALA A 58 -11.42 -18.89 2.43
CA ALA A 58 -10.12 -19.02 1.76
C ALA A 58 -9.00 -18.08 2.25
N GLY A 59 -9.11 -17.51 3.47
CA GLY A 59 -8.14 -16.55 4.00
C GLY A 59 -8.10 -15.21 3.26
N LYS A 60 -9.10 -14.83 2.47
CA LYS A 60 -9.10 -13.57 1.71
C LYS A 60 -9.74 -12.43 2.51
N LEU A 61 -9.07 -11.27 2.55
CA LEU A 61 -9.62 -9.99 3.04
C LEU A 61 -10.18 -9.13 1.89
N SER A 62 -9.60 -9.24 0.69
CA SER A 62 -10.12 -8.65 -0.54
C SER A 62 -9.65 -9.46 -1.76
N LEU A 63 -9.92 -8.96 -2.98
CA LEU A 63 -9.40 -9.55 -4.23
C LEU A 63 -7.88 -9.73 -4.18
N ASP A 64 -7.18 -8.72 -3.64
CA ASP A 64 -5.72 -8.65 -3.66
C ASP A 64 -5.09 -8.84 -2.29
N TRP A 65 -5.85 -9.02 -1.21
CA TRP A 65 -5.28 -9.12 0.15
C TRP A 65 -5.67 -10.41 0.85
N VAL A 66 -4.68 -11.10 1.43
CA VAL A 66 -4.81 -12.43 2.03
C VAL A 66 -4.26 -12.44 3.47
N VAL A 67 -4.99 -13.07 4.38
CA VAL A 67 -4.55 -13.45 5.73
C VAL A 67 -3.60 -14.64 5.65
N ARG A 68 -2.39 -14.47 6.17
CA ARG A 68 -1.40 -15.54 6.31
C ARG A 68 -1.54 -16.19 7.69
N THR A 69 -1.51 -17.51 7.71
CA THR A 69 -1.45 -18.29 8.94
C THR A 69 -0.21 -19.19 8.93
N THR A 70 0.31 -19.51 10.11
CA THR A 70 1.41 -20.46 10.30
C THR A 70 1.05 -21.44 11.41
N THR A 71 1.68 -22.61 11.42
CA THR A 71 1.49 -23.58 12.50
C THR A 71 2.56 -23.34 13.57
N ASN A 72 2.15 -23.06 14.80
CA ASN A 72 3.09 -22.90 15.91
C ASN A 72 3.66 -24.26 16.37
N ALA A 73 4.63 -24.23 17.29
CA ALA A 73 5.25 -25.45 17.83
C ALA A 73 4.27 -26.40 18.56
N ALA A 74 3.09 -25.90 18.95
CA ALA A 74 2.02 -26.69 19.56
C ALA A 74 1.04 -27.28 18.52
N GLY A 75 1.33 -27.16 17.22
CA GLY A 75 0.48 -27.67 16.14
C GLY A 75 -0.77 -26.81 15.86
N GLN A 76 -0.85 -25.60 16.42
CA GLN A 76 -2.00 -24.71 16.25
C GLN A 76 -1.77 -23.74 15.10
N THR A 77 -2.78 -23.55 14.25
CA THR A 77 -2.78 -22.53 13.21
C THR A 77 -2.97 -21.15 13.85
N VAL A 78 -1.97 -20.28 13.73
CA VAL A 78 -1.95 -18.92 14.28
C VAL A 78 -1.80 -17.90 13.16
N PHE A 79 -2.28 -16.68 13.40
CA PHE A 79 -2.11 -15.55 12.48
C PHE A 79 -0.63 -15.19 12.32
N ALA A 80 -0.17 -15.06 11.09
CA ALA A 80 1.21 -14.77 10.72
C ALA A 80 1.37 -13.44 9.96
N GLY A 81 0.27 -12.78 9.56
CA GLY A 81 0.31 -11.49 8.89
C GLY A 81 -0.79 -11.31 7.84
N VAL A 82 -0.80 -10.14 7.20
CA VAL A 82 -1.66 -9.81 6.05
C VAL A 82 -0.74 -9.40 4.90
N GLY A 83 -1.00 -9.88 3.69
CA GLY A 83 -0.18 -9.55 2.52
C GLY A 83 -0.96 -9.50 1.21
N ALA A 84 -0.44 -8.74 0.26
CA ALA A 84 -1.01 -8.65 -1.08
C ALA A 84 -0.73 -9.93 -1.89
N GLY A 85 -1.74 -10.42 -2.59
CA GLY A 85 -1.81 -11.72 -3.25
C GLY A 85 -0.95 -11.81 -4.50
N LEU A 86 0.29 -12.28 -4.32
CA LEU A 86 1.03 -13.08 -5.29
C LEU A 86 1.49 -14.34 -4.57
N GLY A 87 1.19 -15.50 -5.15
CA GLY A 87 1.29 -16.81 -4.52
C GLY A 87 2.62 -17.07 -3.80
N CYS A 88 2.51 -17.68 -2.62
CA CYS A 88 3.56 -18.38 -1.88
C CYS A 88 5.00 -17.87 -2.02
N MET A 89 5.51 -17.17 -1.00
CA MET A 89 6.89 -17.34 -0.57
C MET A 89 6.91 -17.38 0.96
N CYS A 90 7.23 -18.55 1.50
CA CYS A 90 7.74 -18.71 2.85
C CYS A 90 9.06 -17.91 2.95
N GLU A 91 9.30 -17.34 4.14
CA GLU A 91 10.41 -16.44 4.49
C GLU A 91 10.31 -15.01 3.92
N GLY A 92 10.00 -14.04 4.79
CA GLY A 92 10.29 -12.61 4.59
C GLY A 92 9.82 -12.00 3.27
N GLY A 93 8.50 -11.84 3.09
CA GLY A 93 7.93 -11.21 1.90
C GLY A 93 8.28 -9.72 1.80
N TYR A 94 9.30 -9.41 1.00
CA TYR A 94 9.66 -8.09 0.50
C TYR A 94 8.47 -7.36 -0.11
N THR A 95 8.23 -6.09 0.27
CA THR A 95 7.10 -5.26 -0.19
C THR A 95 7.45 -4.35 -1.37
N GLY A 96 8.65 -4.46 -1.94
CA GLY A 96 9.00 -3.67 -3.11
C GLY A 96 8.47 -4.28 -4.41
N THR A 97 8.50 -3.44 -5.44
CA THR A 97 8.08 -3.74 -6.81
C THR A 97 8.90 -4.90 -7.39
N PRO A 98 8.37 -5.68 -8.34
CA PRO A 98 9.07 -6.84 -8.92
C PRO A 98 10.48 -6.57 -9.47
N GLY A 99 10.84 -5.30 -9.74
CA GLY A 99 12.17 -4.88 -10.19
C GLY A 99 13.21 -4.67 -9.10
N ASP A 100 12.84 -4.67 -7.81
CA ASP A 100 13.81 -4.41 -6.74
C ASP A 100 14.49 -5.71 -6.20
N LYS A 101 14.11 -6.87 -6.77
CA LYS A 101 14.79 -8.17 -6.55
C LYS A 101 15.83 -8.49 -7.62
N GLU A 102 16.00 -7.63 -8.61
CA GLU A 102 17.23 -7.70 -9.39
C GLU A 102 18.35 -7.41 -8.41
N GLU A 103 19.09 -8.46 -8.07
CA GLU A 103 20.45 -8.33 -7.57
C GLU A 103 21.11 -7.38 -8.57
N LYS A 104 21.20 -6.09 -8.22
CA LYS A 104 22.00 -5.16 -9.00
C LYS A 104 23.35 -5.82 -8.98
N ALA A 105 23.73 -6.41 -10.11
CA ALA A 105 25.02 -7.05 -10.24
C ALA A 105 26.03 -5.98 -9.85
N GLU A 106 26.54 -6.05 -8.61
CA GLU A 106 27.65 -5.23 -8.21
C GLU A 106 28.79 -5.73 -9.09
N VAL A 107 29.07 -4.98 -10.16
CA VAL A 107 30.18 -5.31 -11.03
C VAL A 107 31.44 -5.08 -10.23
N LYS A 108 31.95 -6.17 -9.66
CA LYS A 108 33.15 -6.18 -8.84
C LYS A 108 34.33 -6.26 -9.80
N ILE A 109 34.80 -5.09 -10.24
CA ILE A 109 36.03 -5.01 -11.04
C ILE A 109 37.20 -5.20 -10.08
N ASP A 110 37.92 -6.30 -10.23
CA ASP A 110 39.16 -6.53 -9.50
C ASP A 110 40.26 -5.67 -10.10
N PHE A 111 40.70 -4.65 -9.37
CA PHE A 111 41.75 -3.73 -9.81
C PHE A 111 43.16 -4.33 -9.65
N THR A 112 43.30 -5.61 -9.33
CA THR A 112 44.60 -6.28 -9.21
C THR A 112 45.05 -6.87 -10.56
N GLY A 113 45.88 -6.12 -11.29
CA GLY A 113 46.40 -6.55 -12.58
C GLY A 113 47.16 -5.46 -13.35
N ASP A 114 47.62 -5.82 -14.54
CA ASP A 114 48.19 -4.87 -15.52
C ASP A 114 47.13 -3.82 -15.88
N ALA A 115 47.49 -2.53 -15.82
CA ALA A 115 46.59 -1.41 -16.05
C ALA A 115 45.88 -1.48 -17.41
N SER A 116 46.52 -2.04 -18.44
CA SER A 116 45.87 -2.20 -19.75
C SER A 116 44.69 -3.17 -19.70
N LYS A 117 44.80 -4.26 -18.92
CA LYS A 117 43.74 -5.27 -18.80
C LYS A 117 42.57 -4.76 -17.98
N VAL A 118 42.84 -4.01 -16.91
CA VAL A 118 41.80 -3.38 -16.10
C VAL A 118 40.99 -2.36 -16.91
N LEU A 119 41.63 -1.63 -17.83
CA LEU A 119 40.94 -0.71 -18.74
C LEU A 119 40.08 -1.45 -19.77
N ASP A 120 40.55 -2.58 -20.31
CA ASP A 120 39.77 -3.41 -21.23
C ASP A 120 38.54 -4.04 -20.53
N ASP A 121 38.71 -4.52 -19.29
CA ASP A 121 37.63 -5.08 -18.48
C ASP A 121 36.58 -4.01 -18.09
N LEU A 122 37.04 -2.79 -17.79
CA LEU A 122 36.15 -1.64 -17.55
C LEU A 122 35.37 -1.27 -18.81
N LEU A 123 36.02 -1.27 -19.98
CA LEU A 123 35.37 -0.99 -21.26
C LEU A 123 34.30 -2.04 -21.60
N GLY A 124 34.63 -3.33 -21.38
CA GLY A 124 33.69 -4.44 -21.55
C GLY A 124 32.48 -4.29 -20.64
N THR A 125 32.72 -4.08 -19.35
CA THR A 125 31.67 -3.86 -18.35
C THR A 125 30.75 -2.70 -18.74
N ILE A 126 31.31 -1.54 -19.09
CA ILE A 126 30.52 -0.37 -19.47
C ILE A 126 29.69 -0.68 -20.72
N SER A 127 30.23 -1.43 -21.67
CA SER A 127 29.56 -1.82 -22.92
C SER A 127 28.43 -2.84 -22.73
N GLU A 128 28.39 -3.54 -21.59
CA GLU A 128 27.36 -4.49 -21.19
C GLU A 128 26.25 -3.86 -20.34
N THR A 129 26.43 -2.60 -19.90
CA THR A 129 25.37 -1.92 -19.13
C THR A 129 24.17 -1.59 -20.00
N ASP A 130 22.96 -1.76 -19.45
CA ASP A 130 21.69 -1.33 -20.06
C ASP A 130 21.70 0.14 -20.48
N LEU A 131 22.46 0.98 -19.74
CA LEU A 131 22.66 2.38 -20.09
C LEU A 131 23.40 2.54 -21.44
N SER A 132 24.43 1.74 -21.69
CA SER A 132 25.19 1.79 -22.95
C SER A 132 24.38 1.25 -24.14
N GLU A 133 23.57 0.21 -23.93
CA GLU A 133 22.65 -0.30 -24.93
C GLU A 133 21.53 0.70 -25.21
N GLY A 134 20.96 1.30 -24.16
CA GLY A 134 19.97 2.37 -24.26
C GLY A 134 20.50 3.58 -25.03
N LEU A 135 21.77 3.96 -24.83
CA LEU A 135 22.41 5.06 -25.58
C LEU A 135 22.70 4.68 -27.04
N LYS A 136 23.11 3.44 -27.34
CA LYS A 136 23.29 2.97 -28.72
C LYS A 136 21.97 2.95 -29.49
N ASN A 137 20.89 2.58 -28.81
CA ASN A 137 19.55 2.48 -29.38
C ASN A 137 18.77 3.80 -29.29
N PHE A 138 19.32 4.85 -28.68
CA PHE A 138 18.69 6.15 -28.58
C PHE A 138 18.66 6.84 -29.94
N ASN A 139 17.51 6.78 -30.61
CA ASN A 139 17.29 7.48 -31.87
C ASN A 139 16.85 8.93 -31.62
N ILE A 140 17.79 9.86 -31.80
CA ILE A 140 17.54 11.31 -31.73
C ILE A 140 16.40 11.73 -32.68
N GLY A 141 16.28 11.10 -33.85
CA GLY A 141 15.24 11.40 -34.83
C GLY A 141 13.83 11.09 -34.30
N ASP A 142 13.66 9.95 -33.65
CA ASP A 142 12.36 9.55 -33.07
C ASP A 142 11.99 10.48 -31.92
N PHE A 143 12.94 10.82 -31.05
CA PHE A 143 12.74 11.77 -29.96
C PHE A 143 12.33 13.17 -30.46
N LEU A 144 13.04 13.71 -31.45
CA LEU A 144 12.71 15.00 -32.07
C LEU A 144 11.36 14.96 -32.79
N SER A 145 10.99 13.82 -33.39
CA SER A 145 9.70 13.65 -34.03
C SER A 145 8.55 13.66 -33.02
N GLY A 146 8.74 13.05 -31.85
CA GLY A 146 7.81 13.09 -30.72
C GLY A 146 7.62 14.51 -30.20
N LEU A 147 8.72 15.21 -29.90
CA LEU A 147 8.69 16.61 -29.49
C LEU A 147 7.97 17.50 -30.51
N LYS A 148 8.24 17.31 -31.80
CA LYS A 148 7.57 18.08 -32.86
C LYS A 148 6.05 17.83 -32.86
N LYS A 149 5.62 16.59 -32.68
CA LYS A 149 4.20 16.24 -32.62
C LYS A 149 3.52 16.89 -31.41
N ASP A 150 4.16 16.86 -30.25
CA ASP A 150 3.61 17.44 -29.03
C ASP A 150 3.48 18.97 -29.12
N VAL A 151 4.47 19.64 -29.72
CA VAL A 151 4.42 21.09 -29.96
C VAL A 151 3.32 21.44 -30.95
N VAL A 152 3.24 20.72 -32.09
CA VAL A 152 2.24 20.99 -33.14
C VAL A 152 0.82 20.76 -32.63
N THR A 153 0.57 19.68 -31.88
CA THR A 153 -0.77 19.37 -31.35
C THR A 153 -1.22 20.36 -30.29
N ARG A 154 -0.30 20.86 -29.45
CA ARG A 154 -0.60 21.87 -28.43
C ARG A 154 -0.91 23.25 -29.03
N ASP A 155 -0.24 23.63 -30.11
CA ASP A 155 -0.42 24.94 -30.74
C ASP A 155 -1.63 25.00 -31.69
N GLU A 156 -1.91 23.96 -32.49
CA GLU A 156 -2.96 24.06 -33.52
C GLU A 156 -4.37 23.84 -32.97
N ALA A 157 -4.66 22.71 -32.34
CA ALA A 157 -6.05 22.38 -31.97
C ALA A 157 -6.51 23.18 -30.76
N HIS A 158 -5.72 23.15 -29.69
CA HIS A 158 -6.11 23.74 -28.41
C HIS A 158 -6.16 25.27 -28.45
N LEU A 159 -5.21 25.92 -29.13
CA LEU A 159 -5.21 27.38 -29.23
C LEU A 159 -6.33 27.88 -30.15
N THR A 160 -6.56 27.20 -31.27
CA THR A 160 -7.64 27.54 -32.22
C THR A 160 -9.01 27.43 -31.57
N ASP A 161 -9.28 26.36 -30.82
CA ASP A 161 -10.58 26.18 -30.15
C ASP A 161 -10.80 27.23 -29.05
N ARG A 162 -9.74 27.60 -28.32
CA ARG A 162 -9.79 28.70 -27.35
C ARG A 162 -10.07 30.04 -28.03
N ILE A 163 -9.44 30.32 -29.18
CA ILE A 163 -9.69 31.54 -29.95
C ILE A 163 -11.15 31.60 -30.42
N LYS A 164 -11.67 30.52 -31.02
CA LYS A 164 -13.08 30.45 -31.45
C LYS A 164 -14.05 30.65 -30.30
N THR A 165 -13.75 30.08 -29.13
CA THR A 165 -14.56 30.25 -27.92
C THR A 165 -14.57 31.71 -27.47
N LEU A 166 -13.40 32.36 -27.45
CA LEU A 166 -13.29 33.78 -27.11
C LEU A 166 -14.04 34.67 -28.11
N GLU A 167 -13.94 34.39 -29.40
CA GLU A 167 -14.69 35.11 -30.45
C GLU A 167 -16.20 35.01 -30.25
N ALA A 168 -16.70 33.82 -29.92
CA ALA A 168 -18.11 33.60 -29.62
C ALA A 168 -18.57 34.37 -28.37
N CYS A 169 -17.78 34.33 -27.29
CA CYS A 169 -18.06 35.10 -26.07
C CYS A 169 -18.10 36.61 -26.34
N VAL A 170 -17.18 37.14 -27.15
CA VAL A 170 -17.15 38.57 -27.51
C VAL A 170 -18.37 38.95 -28.35
N ALA A 171 -18.75 38.12 -29.32
CA ALA A 171 -19.96 38.34 -30.12
C ALA A 171 -21.23 38.37 -29.25
N GLN A 172 -21.33 37.46 -28.28
CA GLN A 172 -22.43 37.43 -27.32
C GLN A 172 -22.46 38.68 -26.44
N LEU A 173 -21.31 39.09 -25.89
CA LEU A 173 -21.21 40.30 -25.06
C LEU A 173 -21.65 41.55 -25.83
N ASN A 174 -21.21 41.68 -27.09
CA ASN A 174 -21.64 42.78 -27.95
C ASN A 174 -23.14 42.79 -28.21
N SER A 175 -23.76 41.60 -28.36
CA SER A 175 -25.21 41.47 -28.50
C SER A 175 -25.96 41.94 -27.24
N GLU A 176 -25.49 41.53 -26.06
CA GLU A 176 -26.08 41.95 -24.78
C GLU A 176 -25.94 43.46 -24.54
N LEU A 177 -24.76 44.02 -24.83
CA LEU A 177 -24.54 45.46 -24.76
C LEU A 177 -25.49 46.22 -25.70
N GLY A 178 -25.69 45.73 -26.93
CA GLY A 178 -26.66 46.31 -27.86
C GLY A 178 -28.08 46.30 -27.31
N ARG A 179 -28.53 45.18 -26.72
CA ARG A 179 -29.85 45.09 -26.07
C ARG A 179 -29.99 46.08 -24.91
N LEU A 180 -28.96 46.18 -24.06
CA LEU A 180 -28.94 47.09 -22.92
C LEU A 180 -29.03 48.55 -23.37
N VAL A 181 -28.28 48.95 -24.40
CA VAL A 181 -28.32 50.31 -24.96
C VAL A 181 -29.71 50.65 -25.48
N VAL A 182 -30.36 49.72 -26.18
CA VAL A 182 -31.74 49.91 -26.66
C VAL A 182 -32.71 50.07 -25.48
N ALA A 183 -32.63 49.20 -24.47
CA ALA A 183 -33.49 49.27 -23.30
C ALA A 183 -33.35 50.60 -22.53
N ILE A 184 -32.11 51.07 -22.32
CA ILE A 184 -31.85 52.36 -21.67
C ILE A 184 -32.41 53.51 -22.51
N SER A 185 -32.20 53.49 -23.83
CA SER A 185 -32.71 54.53 -24.73
C SER A 185 -34.24 54.62 -24.70
N SER A 186 -34.92 53.48 -24.62
CA SER A 186 -36.38 53.41 -24.47
C SER A 186 -36.87 53.97 -23.13
N LEU A 187 -36.17 53.69 -22.03
CA LEU A 187 -36.49 54.23 -20.71
C LEU A 187 -36.34 55.75 -20.66
N VAL A 188 -35.24 56.28 -21.20
CA VAL A 188 -34.99 57.73 -21.28
C VAL A 188 -36.08 58.41 -22.11
N SER A 189 -36.41 57.85 -23.27
CA SER A 189 -37.44 58.41 -24.17
C SER A 189 -38.86 58.34 -23.58
N GLY A 190 -39.16 57.31 -22.78
CA GLY A 190 -40.43 57.17 -22.06
C GLY A 190 -40.59 58.13 -20.89
N SER A 191 -39.48 58.49 -20.23
CA SER A 191 -39.48 59.44 -19.10
C SER A 191 -39.69 60.91 -19.51
N ALA A 192 -39.37 61.27 -20.76
CA ALA A 192 -39.51 62.63 -21.29
C ALA A 192 -40.95 63.00 -21.74
N LYS A 193 -41.90 62.04 -21.71
CA LYS A 193 -43.31 62.25 -22.12
C LYS A 193 -44.28 62.39 -20.95
N LYS A 194 -43.80 62.70 -19.75
CA LYS A 194 -44.64 62.95 -18.56
C LYS A 194 -44.46 64.36 -18.04
#